data_AF-A0A7X7FJN5-F1
#
_entry.id   AF-A0A7X7FJN5-F1
#
_cell.length_a   1.000
_cell.length_b   1.000
_cell.length_c   1.000
_cell.angle_alpha   90.00
_cell.angle_beta   90.00
_cell.angle_gamma   90.00
#
_symmetry.space_group_name_H-M   'P 1'
#
loop_
_entity.id
_entity.type
_entity.pdbx_description
1 polymer ?
#
loop_
_entity_poly.entity_id
_entity_poly.type
_entity_poly.pdbx_seq_one_letter_code
_entity_poly.pdbx_strand_id
1 'polypeptide(L)'
;MSPLNQIHSGRRHRAPRLLIYGTEGIGKAQPLDAKVLTPRGFVAMGNIDVGDSVIGSDGKPHRVLGVYPQGTKEVFRVVFRDGSTTECCDDHLWFTQTKGERAQGLSGAVRSLRDIRRTLRYGTHFNHGVPRVCPVEFAGTDTCLPIDPWLLGMYLGDGSSSGNVVITNPEPDIQKRIAASLDDRDTCSSDGGIGLRVRSKQRTNRPSTMKTALQELELANLEAQHKRVPDIYLHSSAGQRLELLRGLLDSDGYVTNPGATEFCTASSRLAQDVCFLIRSLGGSAKQTTKKATFTYNGEKRRGMLAHRIFASFPDAIIPVSSEKHLAKWATPQWAIRHTIRSVESVGQKACQCIRIDALDSLYVTDDFILTHNSTLAAQAPKPVFLPTEDGLDQIECDSFPLAQSFEDVLGCLSVLATEEHNHNTVVIDSADWLERLIFDNVCKQYGAKSIEKVDGGFGKGYVHALSQWRQVIDALRYLREQKGMIVILLAHAKIEKFADPESTTFDRFSPRLNKNAAALLCEWCDAILLATREHGAAKGEKSGGQRILRCVGTPACVAKNRYGLPETLPLSWPDLMSGLAGNLENQRTP
;
A
#
# COMPACT_ATOMS: atom_id res chain seq x y z
N MET A 1 13.83 -45.32 31.01
CA MET A 1 12.66 -44.70 31.69
C MET A 1 11.41 -45.46 31.27
N SER A 2 10.49 -45.75 32.19
CA SER A 2 9.22 -46.45 31.87
C SER A 2 8.37 -45.64 30.90
N PRO A 3 7.69 -46.25 29.90
CA PRO A 3 6.73 -45.57 29.02
C PRO A 3 5.61 -44.86 29.79
N LEU A 4 5.29 -45.33 31.00
CA LEU A 4 4.33 -44.69 31.91
C LEU A 4 4.76 -43.27 32.29
N ASN A 5 6.07 -43.00 32.38
CA ASN A 5 6.62 -41.68 32.70
C ASN A 5 6.61 -40.72 31.50
N GLN A 6 6.23 -41.20 30.31
CA GLN A 6 6.01 -40.38 29.10
C GLN A 6 4.52 -40.14 28.83
N ILE A 7 3.63 -40.57 29.73
CA ILE A 7 2.20 -40.26 29.64
C ILE A 7 2.03 -38.77 29.96
N HIS A 8 1.53 -38.02 28.99
CA HIS A 8 1.18 -36.62 29.18
C HIS A 8 -0.33 -36.51 29.46
N SER A 9 -0.69 -35.82 30.54
CA SER A 9 -2.06 -35.45 30.86
C SER A 9 -2.42 -34.08 30.26
N GLY A 10 -3.59 -33.97 29.61
CA GLY A 10 -4.13 -32.73 29.03
C GLY A 10 -3.85 -32.52 27.53
N ARG A 11 -4.44 -31.46 26.95
CA ARG A 11 -4.22 -31.06 25.54
C ARG A 11 -2.82 -30.43 25.40
N ARG A 12 -1.95 -30.99 24.55
CA ARG A 12 -0.67 -30.36 24.20
C ARG A 12 -0.89 -29.15 23.29
N HIS A 13 -0.37 -27.99 23.69
CA HIS A 13 -0.27 -26.83 22.80
C HIS A 13 0.78 -27.13 21.73
N ARG A 14 0.33 -27.32 20.49
CA ARG A 14 1.21 -27.52 19.32
C ARG A 14 0.81 -26.55 18.22
N ALA A 15 1.78 -26.04 17.48
CA ALA A 15 1.54 -25.14 16.36
C ALA A 15 0.51 -25.73 15.37
N PRO A 16 -0.41 -24.94 14.81
CA PRO A 16 -1.45 -25.47 13.94
C PRO A 16 -0.92 -25.94 12.58
N ARG A 17 -1.66 -26.90 11.98
CA ARG A 17 -1.54 -27.28 10.57
C ARG A 17 -2.79 -26.82 9.83
N LEU A 18 -2.64 -25.88 8.93
CA LEU A 18 -3.74 -25.22 8.24
C LEU A 18 -3.67 -25.54 6.75
N LEU A 19 -4.79 -25.93 6.16
CA LEU A 19 -5.00 -25.92 4.71
C LEU A 19 -6.01 -24.82 4.39
N ILE A 20 -5.60 -23.79 3.68
CA ILE A 20 -6.47 -22.69 3.26
C ILE A 20 -6.59 -22.76 1.74
N TYR A 21 -7.82 -22.83 1.24
CA TYR A 21 -8.06 -22.88 -0.20
C TYR A 21 -9.13 -21.88 -0.62
N GLY A 22 -9.04 -21.35 -1.84
CA GLY A 22 -9.93 -20.30 -2.32
C GLY A 22 -9.80 -20.01 -3.82
N THR A 23 -10.58 -19.04 -4.30
CA THR A 23 -10.44 -18.53 -5.67
C THR A 23 -9.43 -17.38 -5.73
N GLU A 24 -8.73 -17.23 -6.85
CA GLU A 24 -7.72 -16.17 -7.07
C GLU A 24 -8.33 -14.75 -6.89
N GLY A 25 -7.53 -13.76 -6.47
CA GLY A 25 -7.90 -12.35 -6.51
C GLY A 25 -8.81 -11.82 -5.38
N ILE A 26 -9.09 -12.60 -4.34
CA ILE A 26 -9.88 -12.13 -3.20
C ILE A 26 -9.04 -11.15 -2.36
N GLY A 27 -9.01 -9.86 -2.72
CA GLY A 27 -8.15 -8.92 -1.99
C GLY A 27 -8.35 -7.44 -2.20
N LYS A 28 -7.83 -6.97 -3.33
CA LYS A 28 -6.90 -5.83 -3.27
C LYS A 28 -7.27 -4.78 -4.32
N ALA A 29 -8.57 -4.67 -4.56
CA ALA A 29 -9.09 -4.08 -5.78
C ALA A 29 -9.41 -2.60 -5.59
N GLN A 30 -8.84 -1.77 -6.47
CA GLN A 30 -9.24 -0.38 -6.66
C GLN A 30 -10.02 -0.23 -7.97
N PRO A 31 -10.87 0.79 -8.08
CA PRO A 31 -11.54 1.14 -9.33
C PRO A 31 -10.55 1.38 -10.47
N LEU A 32 -10.95 1.11 -11.72
CA LEU A 32 -10.09 1.36 -12.89
C LEU A 32 -9.73 2.85 -13.07
N ASP A 33 -10.55 3.76 -12.54
CA ASP A 33 -10.34 5.21 -12.56
C ASP A 33 -9.50 5.72 -11.37
N ALA A 34 -9.18 4.88 -10.38
CA ALA A 34 -8.27 5.25 -9.30
C ALA A 34 -6.88 5.56 -9.87
N LYS A 35 -6.20 6.55 -9.32
CA LYS A 35 -4.88 6.94 -9.81
C LYS A 35 -3.79 6.13 -9.10
N VAL A 36 -2.82 5.67 -9.86
CA VAL A 36 -1.59 5.02 -9.39
C VAL A 36 -0.43 5.92 -9.78
N LEU A 37 0.45 6.23 -8.83
CA LEU A 37 1.58 7.11 -9.10
C LEU A 37 2.69 6.33 -9.80
N THR A 38 3.12 6.81 -10.96
CA THR A 38 4.30 6.33 -11.68
C THR A 38 5.43 7.35 -11.58
N PRO A 39 6.68 6.99 -11.94
CA PRO A 39 7.78 7.95 -12.02
C PRO A 39 7.54 9.11 -13.00
N ARG A 40 6.54 9.01 -13.88
CA ARG A 40 6.14 10.06 -14.84
C ARG A 40 4.89 10.84 -14.43
N GLY A 41 4.33 10.54 -13.25
CA GLY A 41 3.08 11.12 -12.76
C GLY A 41 1.97 10.09 -12.58
N PHE A 42 0.78 10.56 -12.23
CA PHE A 42 -0.38 9.70 -11.97
C PHE A 42 -0.97 9.14 -13.26
N VAL A 43 -1.24 7.85 -13.27
CA VAL A 43 -1.91 7.11 -14.36
C VAL A 43 -3.13 6.39 -13.78
N ALA A 44 -4.17 6.19 -14.58
CA ALA A 44 -5.35 5.43 -14.14
C ALA A 44 -4.99 3.95 -13.93
N MET A 45 -5.55 3.32 -12.89
CA MET A 45 -5.35 1.92 -12.52
C MET A 45 -5.63 0.97 -13.68
N GLY A 46 -6.63 1.26 -14.51
CA GLY A 46 -6.98 0.46 -15.68
C GLY A 46 -5.99 0.55 -16.85
N ASN A 47 -5.03 1.49 -16.79
CA ASN A 47 -3.98 1.67 -17.80
C ASN A 47 -2.62 1.16 -17.31
N ILE A 48 -2.56 0.48 -16.16
CA ILE A 48 -1.34 -0.12 -15.64
C ILE A 48 -1.20 -1.53 -16.22
N ASP A 49 -0.06 -1.79 -16.85
CA ASP A 49 0.31 -3.08 -17.41
C ASP A 49 1.45 -3.75 -16.65
N VAL A 50 1.59 -5.07 -16.82
CA VAL A 50 2.74 -5.81 -16.29
C VAL A 50 4.01 -5.27 -16.92
N GLY A 51 5.00 -4.95 -16.08
CA GLY A 51 6.28 -4.38 -16.47
C GLY A 51 6.38 -2.86 -16.30
N ASP A 52 5.26 -2.17 -16.08
CA ASP A 52 5.26 -0.74 -15.73
C ASP A 52 5.94 -0.49 -14.38
N SER A 53 6.28 0.77 -14.10
CA SER A 53 6.83 1.19 -12.80
C SER A 53 5.86 2.09 -12.05
N VAL A 54 5.67 1.82 -10.76
CA VAL A 54 4.82 2.58 -9.83
C VAL A 54 5.64 2.99 -8.61
N ILE A 55 5.21 4.02 -7.88
CA ILE A 55 5.95 4.53 -6.72
C ILE A 55 5.56 3.75 -5.45
N GLY A 56 6.56 3.23 -4.76
CA GLY A 56 6.43 2.53 -3.48
C GLY A 56 6.41 3.45 -2.26
N SER A 57 6.33 2.89 -1.06
CA SER A 57 6.34 3.66 0.20
C SER A 57 7.64 4.43 0.45
N ASP A 58 8.75 3.88 -0.05
CA ASP A 58 10.11 4.45 0.00
C ASP A 58 10.28 5.65 -0.95
N GLY A 59 9.24 5.99 -1.72
CA GLY A 59 9.24 7.09 -2.68
C GLY A 59 9.90 6.72 -4.01
N LYS A 60 10.34 5.47 -4.19
CA LYS A 60 11.10 5.03 -5.37
C LYS A 60 10.24 4.25 -6.37
N PRO A 61 10.70 4.12 -7.63
CA PRO A 61 10.06 3.27 -8.62
C PRO A 61 10.19 1.77 -8.31
N HIS A 62 9.08 1.05 -8.39
CA HIS A 62 8.93 -0.40 -8.24
C HIS A 62 8.17 -0.97 -9.44
N ARG A 63 8.59 -2.11 -9.97
CA ARG A 63 8.02 -2.77 -11.15
C ARG A 63 6.72 -3.49 -10.82
N VAL A 64 5.74 -3.37 -11.71
CA VAL A 64 4.49 -4.13 -11.66
C VAL A 64 4.73 -5.52 -12.22
N LEU A 65 4.49 -6.57 -11.43
CA LEU A 65 4.59 -7.96 -11.89
C LEU A 65 3.30 -8.57 -12.40
N GLY A 66 2.17 -8.05 -11.93
CA GLY A 66 0.90 -8.72 -12.14
C GLY A 66 -0.23 -7.73 -12.16
N VAL A 67 -1.14 -7.93 -13.10
CA VAL A 67 -2.36 -7.14 -13.24
C VAL A 67 -3.52 -8.12 -13.28
N TYR A 68 -4.46 -7.97 -12.35
CA TYR A 68 -5.53 -8.94 -12.16
C TYR A 68 -6.88 -8.21 -12.18
N PRO A 69 -7.66 -8.32 -13.27
CA PRO A 69 -9.01 -7.80 -13.33
C PRO A 69 -9.89 -8.41 -12.23
N GLN A 70 -10.73 -7.58 -11.59
CA GLN A 70 -11.51 -7.97 -10.41
C GLN A 70 -13.03 -7.92 -10.64
N GLY A 71 -13.45 -7.59 -11.86
CA GLY A 71 -14.85 -7.40 -12.21
C GLY A 71 -15.47 -6.18 -11.50
N THR A 72 -16.79 -6.14 -11.45
CA THR A 72 -17.53 -5.06 -10.78
C THR A 72 -17.64 -5.33 -9.28
N LYS A 73 -17.26 -4.36 -8.45
CA LYS A 73 -17.34 -4.44 -6.98
C LYS A 73 -18.00 -3.20 -6.40
N GLU A 74 -18.57 -3.32 -5.22
CA GLU A 74 -18.92 -2.15 -4.41
C GLU A 74 -17.65 -1.42 -3.97
N VAL A 75 -17.65 -0.10 -4.15
CA VAL A 75 -16.51 0.78 -3.91
C VAL A 75 -16.88 1.78 -2.84
N PHE A 76 -15.90 2.09 -2.00
CA PHE A 76 -15.99 3.06 -0.93
C PHE A 76 -14.95 4.14 -1.12
N ARG A 77 -15.38 5.39 -0.93
CA ARG A 77 -14.49 6.54 -0.83
C ARG A 77 -13.98 6.68 0.59
N VAL A 78 -12.67 6.63 0.74
CA VAL A 78 -11.96 6.84 2.01
C VAL A 78 -11.50 8.29 2.04
N VAL A 79 -11.99 9.06 3.02
CA VAL A 79 -11.64 10.48 3.19
C VAL A 79 -10.69 10.62 4.36
N PHE A 80 -9.59 11.33 4.16
CA PHE A 80 -8.56 11.57 5.18
C PHE A 80 -8.66 12.97 5.80
N ARG A 81 -7.98 13.16 6.94
CA ARG A 81 -8.03 14.40 7.73
C ARG A 81 -7.61 15.66 6.97
N ASP A 82 -6.65 15.53 6.07
CA ASP A 82 -6.15 16.61 5.23
C ASP A 82 -7.02 16.85 3.98
N GLY A 83 -8.11 16.09 3.84
CA GLY A 83 -9.05 16.18 2.72
C GLY A 83 -8.61 15.37 1.50
N SER A 84 -7.49 14.65 1.54
CA SER A 84 -7.18 13.68 0.48
C SER A 84 -8.20 12.56 0.48
N THR A 85 -8.41 11.97 -0.70
CA THR A 85 -9.37 10.89 -0.89
C THR A 85 -8.85 9.83 -1.83
N THR A 86 -9.26 8.59 -1.61
CA THR A 86 -9.04 7.47 -2.53
C THR A 86 -10.25 6.55 -2.50
N GLU A 87 -10.39 5.72 -3.52
CA GLU A 87 -11.49 4.78 -3.67
C GLU A 87 -10.97 3.34 -3.74
N CYS A 88 -11.64 2.42 -3.03
CA CYS A 88 -11.28 1.01 -3.02
C CYS A 88 -12.47 0.13 -2.60
N CYS A 89 -12.37 -1.19 -2.82
CA CYS A 89 -13.39 -2.12 -2.36
C CYS A 89 -13.37 -2.29 -0.82
N ASP A 90 -14.47 -2.76 -0.25
CA ASP A 90 -14.63 -2.91 1.23
C ASP A 90 -13.59 -3.83 1.89
N ASP A 91 -13.05 -4.76 1.12
CA ASP A 91 -12.06 -5.71 1.62
C ASP A 91 -10.61 -5.28 1.30
N HIS A 92 -10.43 -4.10 0.68
CA HIS A 92 -9.12 -3.61 0.32
C HIS A 92 -8.24 -3.45 1.55
N LEU A 93 -6.97 -3.82 1.43
CA LEU A 93 -6.06 -3.85 2.56
C LEU A 93 -5.32 -2.53 2.71
N TRP A 94 -5.13 -2.14 3.97
CA TRP A 94 -4.47 -0.91 4.36
C TRP A 94 -3.51 -1.20 5.51
N PHE A 95 -2.25 -0.82 5.37
CA PHE A 95 -1.36 -0.77 6.52
C PHE A 95 -1.75 0.44 7.40
N THR A 96 -2.23 0.17 8.60
CA THR A 96 -2.68 1.21 9.53
C THR A 96 -2.11 1.01 10.92
N GLN A 97 -1.93 2.11 11.65
CA GLN A 97 -1.79 2.08 13.10
C GLN A 97 -3.05 2.62 13.75
N THR A 98 -3.53 1.96 14.79
CA THR A 98 -4.61 2.41 15.68
C THR A 98 -4.09 3.40 16.72
N LYS A 99 -4.99 4.09 17.42
CA LYS A 99 -4.60 5.01 18.51
C LYS A 99 -3.88 4.27 19.64
N GLY A 100 -4.38 3.10 20.02
CA GLY A 100 -3.80 2.26 21.07
C GLY A 100 -2.39 1.81 20.70
N GLU A 101 -2.20 1.30 19.48
CA GLU A 101 -0.87 0.88 18.99
C GLU A 101 0.14 2.03 19.01
N ARG A 102 -0.27 3.24 18.58
CA ARG A 102 0.60 4.42 18.62
C ARG A 102 1.01 4.79 20.04
N ALA A 103 0.08 4.75 20.99
CA ALA A 103 0.37 5.05 22.39
C ALA A 103 1.36 4.05 23.02
N GLN A 104 1.43 2.83 22.47
CA GLN A 104 2.33 1.77 22.90
C GLN A 104 3.61 1.65 22.05
N GLY A 105 3.78 2.50 21.03
CA GLY A 105 4.93 2.44 20.13
C GLY A 105 4.96 1.22 19.18
N LEU A 106 3.81 0.58 18.94
CA LEU A 106 3.72 -0.58 18.05
C LEU A 106 3.73 -0.18 16.57
N SER A 107 4.28 -1.05 15.71
CA SER A 107 4.49 -0.83 14.29
C SER A 107 3.19 -0.76 13.46
N GLY A 108 2.07 -1.26 13.97
CA GLY A 108 0.78 -1.28 13.27
C GLY A 108 0.49 -2.62 12.61
N ALA A 109 -0.60 -2.68 11.85
CA ALA A 109 -1.02 -3.89 11.17
C ALA A 109 -1.78 -3.59 9.89
N VAL A 110 -1.72 -4.55 8.97
CA VAL A 110 -2.57 -4.60 7.78
C VAL A 110 -4.01 -4.91 8.20
N ARG A 111 -4.96 -4.09 7.76
CA ARG A 111 -6.39 -4.22 8.05
C ARG A 111 -7.21 -4.05 6.80
N SER A 112 -8.35 -4.72 6.73
CA SER A 112 -9.32 -4.47 5.65
C SER A 112 -10.02 -3.12 5.85
N LEU A 113 -10.51 -2.51 4.76
CA LEU A 113 -11.33 -1.30 4.87
C LEU A 113 -12.58 -1.56 5.73
N ARG A 114 -13.18 -2.75 5.67
CA ARG A 114 -14.30 -3.16 6.53
C ARG A 114 -13.95 -3.07 8.01
N ASP A 115 -12.81 -3.59 8.44
CA ASP A 115 -12.40 -3.55 9.84
C ASP A 115 -12.13 -2.12 10.30
N ILE A 116 -11.50 -1.34 9.43
CA ILE A 116 -11.27 0.09 9.64
C ILE A 116 -12.60 0.82 9.80
N ARG A 117 -13.62 0.51 8.99
CA ARG A 117 -14.96 1.11 9.11
C ARG A 117 -15.61 0.78 10.44
N ARG A 118 -15.55 -0.48 10.86
CA ARG A 118 -16.11 -0.96 12.15
C ARG A 118 -15.43 -0.32 13.35
N THR A 119 -14.12 -0.07 13.24
CA THR A 119 -13.30 0.47 14.33
C THR A 119 -12.79 1.89 14.05
N LEU A 120 -13.49 2.64 13.17
CA LEU A 120 -13.06 3.95 12.66
C LEU A 120 -12.83 4.96 13.80
N ARG A 121 -13.63 4.85 14.85
CA ARG A 121 -13.55 5.68 16.04
C ARG A 121 -13.20 4.86 17.26
N TYR A 122 -12.40 5.47 18.13
CA TYR A 122 -12.13 5.01 19.48
C TYR A 122 -12.51 6.14 20.44
N GLY A 123 -13.69 6.02 21.06
CA GLY A 123 -14.35 7.13 21.77
C GLY A 123 -14.61 8.32 20.84
N THR A 124 -14.13 9.50 21.22
CA THR A 124 -14.28 10.74 20.43
C THR A 124 -13.22 10.91 19.34
N HIS A 125 -12.22 10.03 19.27
CA HIS A 125 -11.08 10.16 18.37
C HIS A 125 -11.16 9.22 17.16
N PHE A 126 -10.52 9.61 16.06
CA PHE A 126 -10.27 8.74 14.92
C PHE A 126 -9.16 7.75 15.25
N ASN A 127 -9.38 6.49 14.87
CA ASN A 127 -8.54 5.40 15.31
C ASN A 127 -7.36 5.14 14.36
N HIS A 128 -7.65 4.99 13.06
CA HIS A 128 -6.70 4.52 12.06
C HIS A 128 -5.91 5.65 11.37
N GLY A 129 -4.59 5.46 11.28
CA GLY A 129 -3.70 6.30 10.50
C GLY A 129 -2.82 5.47 9.56
N VAL A 130 -2.86 5.79 8.28
CA VAL A 130 -1.97 5.25 7.23
C VAL A 130 -0.66 6.07 7.23
N PRO A 131 0.52 5.45 7.07
CA PRO A 131 1.79 6.19 6.95
C PRO A 131 1.81 7.12 5.73
N ARG A 132 2.74 8.09 5.74
CA ARG A 132 3.03 8.93 4.58
C ARG A 132 4.11 8.25 3.73
N VAL A 133 4.06 8.48 2.43
CA VAL A 133 5.16 8.13 1.52
C VAL A 133 6.40 8.97 1.84
N CYS A 134 7.59 8.41 1.64
CA CYS A 134 8.83 9.18 1.58
C CYS A 134 8.82 10.18 0.40
N PRO A 135 9.73 11.17 0.36
CA PRO A 135 9.82 12.08 -0.76
C PRO A 135 9.96 11.32 -2.10
N VAL A 136 9.03 11.59 -3.02
CA VAL A 136 8.93 10.81 -4.26
C VAL A 136 10.04 11.16 -5.25
N GLU A 137 10.61 10.13 -5.88
CA GLU A 137 11.57 10.21 -6.97
C GLU A 137 10.85 10.09 -8.33
N PHE A 138 10.82 11.18 -9.09
CA PHE A 138 10.30 11.21 -10.45
C PHE A 138 11.42 10.98 -11.46
N ALA A 139 11.11 10.46 -12.65
CA ALA A 139 12.09 10.07 -13.67
C ALA A 139 12.90 11.25 -14.30
N GLY A 140 12.72 12.49 -13.82
CA GLY A 140 13.37 13.71 -14.31
C GLY A 140 14.26 14.43 -13.28
N THR A 141 14.87 13.70 -12.34
CA THR A 141 15.57 14.27 -11.18
C THR A 141 16.75 15.21 -11.51
N ASP A 142 17.39 15.08 -12.68
CA ASP A 142 18.58 15.88 -13.05
C ASP A 142 18.31 16.92 -14.16
N THR A 143 17.08 17.42 -14.24
CA THR A 143 16.75 18.45 -15.22
C THR A 143 17.37 19.79 -14.81
N CYS A 144 18.16 20.42 -15.69
CA CYS A 144 18.58 21.80 -15.52
C CYS A 144 17.34 22.70 -15.66
N LEU A 145 16.85 23.23 -14.53
CA LEU A 145 15.65 24.05 -14.50
C LEU A 145 15.97 25.48 -14.99
N PRO A 146 15.12 26.11 -15.82
CA PRO A 146 15.41 27.43 -16.41
C PRO A 146 15.58 28.57 -15.38
N ILE A 147 14.99 28.40 -14.20
CA ILE A 147 15.06 29.32 -13.06
C ILE A 147 15.34 28.48 -11.82
N ASP A 148 16.23 28.97 -10.95
CA ASP A 148 16.46 28.39 -9.62
C ASP A 148 15.10 28.12 -8.92
N PRO A 149 14.86 26.91 -8.37
CA PRO A 149 13.55 26.57 -7.82
C PRO A 149 13.10 27.50 -6.69
N TRP A 150 14.01 27.86 -5.78
CA TRP A 150 13.68 28.78 -4.69
C TRP A 150 13.34 30.17 -5.22
N LEU A 151 14.12 30.69 -6.17
CA LEU A 151 13.84 31.98 -6.80
C LEU A 151 12.49 31.99 -7.55
N LEU A 152 12.15 30.90 -8.24
CA LEU A 152 10.85 30.77 -8.88
C LEU A 152 9.72 30.80 -7.84
N GLY A 153 9.90 30.12 -6.70
CA GLY A 153 8.93 30.14 -5.61
C GLY A 153 8.70 31.55 -5.07
N MET A 154 9.78 32.31 -4.85
CA MET A 154 9.71 33.71 -4.44
C MET A 154 8.98 34.58 -5.47
N TYR A 155 9.22 34.37 -6.77
CA TYR A 155 8.50 35.07 -7.83
C TYR A 155 7.00 34.71 -7.87
N LEU A 156 6.67 33.44 -7.63
CA LEU A 156 5.27 33.01 -7.62
C LEU A 156 4.47 33.61 -6.46
N GLY A 157 5.08 33.88 -5.31
CA GLY A 157 4.47 34.70 -4.27
C GLY A 157 4.53 36.20 -4.60
N ASP A 158 5.69 36.81 -4.35
CA ASP A 158 5.91 38.27 -4.31
C ASP A 158 6.35 38.91 -5.64
N GLY A 159 6.42 38.12 -6.71
CA GLY A 159 6.92 38.57 -8.01
C GLY A 159 5.88 39.21 -8.92
N SER A 160 6.34 40.17 -9.72
CA SER A 160 5.63 40.79 -10.85
C SER A 160 6.54 40.90 -12.06
N SER A 161 5.97 40.84 -13.26
CA SER A 161 6.70 40.95 -14.52
C SER A 161 6.03 41.81 -15.58
N SER A 162 5.05 42.65 -15.20
CA SER A 162 4.35 43.60 -16.11
C SER A 162 5.30 44.57 -16.83
N GLY A 163 6.47 44.82 -16.24
CA GLY A 163 7.60 45.55 -16.84
C GLY A 163 8.88 44.73 -16.76
N ASN A 164 9.89 45.22 -16.06
CA ASN A 164 10.99 44.36 -15.63
C ASN A 164 10.49 43.39 -14.56
N VAL A 165 11.19 42.27 -14.38
CA VAL A 165 10.89 41.36 -13.26
C VAL A 165 11.25 42.08 -11.96
N VAL A 166 10.29 42.14 -11.04
CA VAL A 166 10.47 42.73 -9.71
C VAL A 166 9.96 41.73 -8.68
N ILE A 167 10.77 41.44 -7.67
CA ILE A 167 10.39 40.65 -6.49
C ILE A 167 10.43 41.58 -5.28
N THR A 168 9.36 41.63 -4.50
CA THR A 168 9.22 42.60 -3.41
C THR A 168 9.32 41.88 -2.07
N ASN A 169 10.37 42.14 -1.28
CA ASN A 169 10.48 41.53 0.04
C ASN A 169 11.33 42.41 0.98
N PRO A 170 10.86 42.71 2.21
CA PRO A 170 11.57 43.60 3.13
C PRO A 170 12.77 42.95 3.85
N GLU A 171 12.93 41.63 3.79
CA GLU A 171 13.87 40.88 4.63
C GLU A 171 15.29 40.83 4.01
N PRO A 172 16.36 41.31 4.71
CA PRO A 172 17.69 41.42 4.11
C PRO A 172 18.35 40.11 3.69
N ASP A 173 18.08 39.01 4.41
CA ASP A 173 18.56 37.66 4.08
C ASP A 173 17.92 37.14 2.79
N ILE A 174 16.61 37.34 2.63
CA ILE A 174 15.88 37.02 1.39
C ILE A 174 16.42 37.85 0.23
N GLN A 175 16.63 39.16 0.42
CA GLN A 175 17.18 40.02 -0.64
C GLN A 175 18.57 39.57 -1.12
N LYS A 176 19.47 39.19 -0.18
CA LYS A 176 20.78 38.63 -0.52
C LYS A 176 20.66 37.31 -1.28
N ARG A 177 19.75 36.44 -0.85
CA ARG A 177 19.53 35.15 -1.50
C ARG A 177 18.95 35.29 -2.90
N ILE A 178 18.02 36.23 -3.13
CA ILE A 178 17.53 36.58 -4.47
C ILE A 178 18.71 36.94 -5.38
N ALA A 179 19.61 37.83 -4.93
CA ALA A 179 20.78 38.23 -5.72
C ALA A 179 21.72 37.05 -6.03
N ALA A 180 21.87 36.11 -5.10
CA ALA A 180 22.73 34.93 -5.25
C ALA A 180 22.11 33.82 -6.11
N SER A 181 20.78 33.72 -6.18
CA SER A 181 20.05 32.72 -6.97
C SER A 181 19.85 33.13 -8.44
N LEU A 182 20.24 34.34 -8.84
CA LEU A 182 20.15 34.78 -10.23
C LEU A 182 21.19 34.09 -11.12
N ASP A 183 20.81 33.87 -12.38
CA ASP A 183 21.75 33.45 -13.43
C ASP A 183 22.92 34.44 -13.54
N ASP A 184 24.12 33.95 -13.86
CA ASP A 184 25.34 34.77 -13.93
C ASP A 184 25.24 35.96 -14.88
N ARG A 185 24.33 35.93 -15.86
CA ARG A 185 24.08 37.03 -16.81
C ARG A 185 23.13 38.10 -16.27
N ASP A 186 22.44 37.83 -15.16
CA ASP A 186 21.48 38.72 -14.53
C ASP A 186 22.04 39.34 -13.23
N THR A 187 21.46 40.47 -12.85
CA THR A 187 21.73 41.17 -11.59
C THR A 187 20.43 41.83 -11.10
N CYS A 188 20.38 42.24 -9.85
CA CYS A 188 19.27 42.99 -9.31
C CYS A 188 19.73 44.29 -8.64
N SER A 189 18.88 45.30 -8.73
CA SER A 189 19.04 46.55 -7.96
C SER A 189 17.73 46.93 -7.27
N SER A 190 17.84 47.57 -6.12
CA SER A 190 16.67 48.14 -5.43
C SER A 190 15.96 49.14 -6.35
N ASP A 191 14.64 49.12 -6.34
CA ASP A 191 13.80 50.06 -7.08
C ASP A 191 13.56 51.39 -6.35
N GLY A 192 14.26 51.62 -5.22
CA GLY A 192 14.06 52.76 -4.33
C GLY A 192 13.22 52.43 -3.10
N GLY A 193 12.70 51.20 -2.99
CA GLY A 193 12.04 50.66 -1.80
C GLY A 193 12.48 49.23 -1.50
N ILE A 194 11.53 48.38 -1.11
CA ILE A 194 11.74 46.96 -0.80
C ILE A 194 11.66 46.04 -2.05
N GLY A 195 11.56 46.63 -3.25
CA GLY A 195 11.51 45.90 -4.51
C GLY A 195 12.90 45.68 -5.11
N LEU A 196 13.20 44.44 -5.51
CA LEU A 196 14.41 44.07 -6.24
C LEU A 196 14.07 43.90 -7.72
N ARG A 197 14.59 44.81 -8.55
CA ARG A 197 14.40 44.76 -10.00
C ARG A 197 15.53 43.97 -10.66
N VAL A 198 15.17 42.86 -11.30
CA VAL A 198 16.10 42.02 -12.06
C VAL A 198 16.35 42.62 -13.45
N ARG A 199 17.61 42.64 -13.87
CA ARG A 199 18.08 43.15 -15.17
C ARG A 199 19.26 42.33 -15.66
N SER A 200 19.54 42.37 -16.96
CA SER A 200 20.80 41.82 -17.49
C SER A 200 21.99 42.65 -16.99
N LYS A 201 23.10 41.98 -16.63
CA LYS A 201 24.38 42.63 -16.31
C LYS A 201 24.94 43.41 -17.50
N GLN A 202 24.73 42.91 -18.71
CA GLN A 202 25.14 43.60 -19.93
C GLN A 202 24.08 44.61 -20.35
N ARG A 203 24.50 45.83 -20.70
CA ARG A 203 23.58 46.87 -21.18
C ARG A 203 23.12 46.53 -22.59
N THR A 204 22.03 45.78 -22.69
CA THR A 204 21.40 45.34 -23.95
C THR A 204 19.93 45.74 -23.99
N ASN A 205 19.33 45.77 -25.19
CA ASN A 205 17.88 45.92 -25.37
C ASN A 205 17.12 44.60 -25.16
N ARG A 206 17.81 43.52 -24.77
CA ARG A 206 17.20 42.20 -24.55
C ARG A 206 16.67 42.10 -23.11
N PRO A 207 15.59 41.34 -22.88
CA PRO A 207 15.12 41.02 -21.54
C PRO A 207 16.21 40.26 -20.75
N SER A 208 16.10 40.28 -19.41
CA SER A 208 16.95 39.47 -18.54
C SER A 208 16.75 37.97 -18.80
N THR A 209 17.71 37.14 -18.41
CA THR A 209 17.60 35.68 -18.52
C THR A 209 16.36 35.19 -17.78
N MET A 210 16.14 35.67 -16.55
CA MET A 210 14.96 35.33 -15.76
C MET A 210 13.65 35.73 -16.46
N LYS A 211 13.59 36.91 -17.09
CA LYS A 211 12.38 37.33 -17.80
C LYS A 211 12.10 36.46 -19.02
N THR A 212 13.14 36.06 -19.74
CA THR A 212 13.04 35.15 -20.89
C THR A 212 12.53 33.78 -20.44
N ALA A 213 13.11 33.23 -19.38
CA ALA A 213 12.67 31.95 -18.81
C ALA A 213 11.21 32.01 -18.32
N LEU A 214 10.78 33.11 -17.70
CA LEU A 214 9.38 33.31 -17.32
C LEU A 214 8.43 33.38 -18.52
N GLN A 215 8.88 33.89 -19.67
CA GLN A 215 8.10 33.90 -20.91
C GLN A 215 7.96 32.49 -21.48
N GLU A 216 9.06 31.72 -21.51
CA GLU A 216 9.08 30.34 -21.98
C GLU A 216 8.24 29.41 -21.09
N LEU A 217 8.22 29.65 -19.78
CA LEU A 217 7.39 28.94 -18.82
C LEU A 217 5.93 29.44 -18.78
N GLU A 218 5.58 30.43 -19.62
CA GLU A 218 4.26 31.07 -19.66
C GLU A 218 3.78 31.64 -18.31
N LEU A 219 4.72 32.18 -17.54
CA LEU A 219 4.49 32.82 -16.24
C LEU A 219 4.68 34.34 -16.25
N ALA A 220 5.11 34.91 -17.38
CA ALA A 220 5.26 36.34 -17.55
C ALA A 220 3.90 37.05 -17.64
N ASN A 221 3.81 38.23 -17.03
CA ASN A 221 2.63 39.11 -17.02
C ASN A 221 1.35 38.50 -16.43
N LEU A 222 1.45 37.42 -15.66
CA LEU A 222 0.30 36.81 -15.00
C LEU A 222 -0.12 37.59 -13.76
N GLU A 223 -1.42 37.81 -13.62
CA GLU A 223 -2.04 38.22 -12.37
C GLU A 223 -1.97 37.09 -11.33
N ALA A 224 -2.03 37.46 -10.03
CA ALA A 224 -1.93 36.52 -8.92
C ALA A 224 -2.91 35.33 -9.01
N GLN A 225 -4.12 35.55 -9.53
CA GLN A 225 -5.15 34.51 -9.69
C GLN A 225 -4.85 33.49 -10.81
N HIS A 226 -3.91 33.79 -11.70
CA HIS A 226 -3.54 32.94 -12.84
C HIS A 226 -2.16 32.26 -12.67
N LYS A 227 -1.39 32.62 -11.63
CA LYS A 227 -0.11 31.99 -11.32
C LYS A 227 -0.28 30.48 -11.10
N ARG A 228 0.72 29.70 -11.49
CA ARG A 228 0.77 28.23 -11.39
C ARG A 228 2.22 27.75 -11.32
N VAL A 229 2.45 26.53 -10.86
CA VAL A 229 3.77 25.89 -10.92
C VAL A 229 3.88 25.13 -12.25
N PRO A 230 4.95 25.31 -13.04
CA PRO A 230 5.15 24.52 -14.26
C PRO A 230 5.43 23.04 -13.95
N ASP A 231 4.96 22.13 -14.79
CA ASP A 231 5.04 20.68 -14.56
C ASP A 231 6.49 20.17 -14.42
N ILE A 232 7.45 20.79 -15.12
CA ILE A 232 8.88 20.46 -15.01
C ILE A 232 9.42 20.67 -13.59
N TYR A 233 8.82 21.58 -12.81
CA TYR A 233 9.17 21.78 -11.41
C TYR A 233 8.41 20.82 -10.49
N LEU A 234 7.13 20.54 -10.78
CA LEU A 234 6.34 19.59 -9.98
C LEU A 234 6.92 18.17 -9.98
N HIS A 235 7.54 17.77 -11.09
CA HIS A 235 8.16 16.44 -11.27
C HIS A 235 9.69 16.48 -11.25
N SER A 236 10.27 17.57 -10.72
CA SER A 236 11.73 17.69 -10.50
C SER A 236 12.19 16.86 -9.29
N SER A 237 13.50 16.82 -9.03
CA SER A 237 14.02 16.07 -7.87
C SER A 237 13.37 16.52 -6.56
N ALA A 238 13.32 15.62 -5.56
CA ALA A 238 12.80 15.97 -4.23
C ALA A 238 13.48 17.22 -3.63
N GLY A 239 14.79 17.39 -3.86
CA GLY A 239 15.54 18.58 -3.44
C GLY A 239 15.08 19.86 -4.13
N GLN A 240 14.96 19.85 -5.46
CA GLN A 240 14.49 21.01 -6.23
C GLN A 240 13.05 21.40 -5.85
N ARG A 241 12.19 20.42 -5.60
CA ARG A 241 10.80 20.67 -5.14
C ARG A 241 10.73 21.26 -3.75
N LEU A 242 11.62 20.81 -2.85
CA LEU A 242 11.74 21.40 -1.52
C LEU A 242 12.22 22.86 -1.61
N GLU A 243 13.19 23.17 -2.47
CA GLU A 243 13.63 24.55 -2.69
C GLU A 243 12.52 25.44 -3.27
N LEU A 244 11.76 24.93 -4.24
CA LEU A 244 10.58 25.65 -4.75
C LEU A 244 9.56 25.94 -3.66
N LEU A 245 9.25 24.93 -2.84
CA LEU A 245 8.32 25.07 -1.72
C LEU A 245 8.84 26.09 -0.68
N ARG A 246 10.16 26.11 -0.41
CA ARG A 246 10.80 27.10 0.46
C ARG A 246 10.61 28.52 -0.07
N GLY A 247 10.80 28.75 -1.37
CA GLY A 247 10.58 30.08 -1.98
C GLY A 247 9.12 30.53 -1.89
N LEU A 248 8.17 29.62 -2.10
CA LEU A 248 6.74 29.91 -1.94
C LEU A 248 6.37 30.25 -0.49
N LEU A 249 6.97 29.55 0.49
CA LEU A 249 6.67 29.78 1.91
C LEU A 249 7.46 30.95 2.51
N ASP A 250 8.63 31.29 1.99
CA ASP A 250 9.39 32.47 2.42
C ASP A 250 8.78 33.79 1.91
N SER A 251 8.00 33.75 0.83
CA SER A 251 7.24 34.89 0.32
C SER A 251 5.89 35.05 1.05
N ASP A 252 4.91 34.22 0.67
CA ASP A 252 3.51 34.33 1.12
C ASP A 252 3.15 33.30 2.22
N GLY A 253 4.14 32.61 2.77
CA GLY A 253 3.93 31.63 3.83
C GLY A 253 3.97 32.22 5.24
N TYR A 254 3.39 31.49 6.18
CA TYR A 254 3.40 31.82 7.59
C TYR A 254 3.58 30.56 8.43
N VAL A 255 4.52 30.59 9.38
CA VAL A 255 4.67 29.52 10.38
C VAL A 255 3.61 29.72 11.46
N THR A 256 2.58 28.86 11.46
CA THR A 256 1.40 28.98 12.33
C THR A 256 1.67 28.56 13.76
N ASN A 257 2.30 27.39 13.92
CA ASN A 257 2.65 26.72 15.17
C ASN A 257 3.95 25.93 14.91
N PRO A 258 4.66 25.46 15.95
CA PRO A 258 5.74 24.49 15.80
C PRO A 258 5.38 23.38 14.79
N GLY A 259 6.20 23.23 13.73
CA GLY A 259 6.08 22.17 12.73
C GLY A 259 4.98 22.34 11.67
N ALA A 260 4.30 23.50 11.60
CA ALA A 260 3.20 23.71 10.66
C ALA A 260 3.23 25.08 9.97
N THR A 261 2.94 25.09 8.67
CA THR A 261 2.85 26.31 7.86
C THR A 261 1.45 26.54 7.31
N GLU A 262 1.16 27.79 7.00
CA GLU A 262 0.02 28.22 6.20
C GLU A 262 0.54 28.95 4.97
N PHE A 263 -0.02 28.63 3.81
CA PHE A 263 0.19 29.37 2.56
C PHE A 263 -1.15 29.87 2.04
N CYS A 264 -1.20 31.09 1.53
CA CYS A 264 -2.44 31.70 1.03
C CYS A 264 -2.25 32.22 -0.40
N THR A 265 -3.18 31.91 -1.29
CA THR A 265 -3.14 32.42 -2.67
C THR A 265 -4.54 32.68 -3.22
N ALA A 266 -4.66 33.60 -4.19
CA ALA A 266 -5.87 33.82 -4.96
C ALA A 266 -6.02 32.83 -6.13
N SER A 267 -4.94 32.15 -6.54
CA SER A 267 -4.97 31.16 -7.63
C SER A 267 -5.38 29.79 -7.12
N SER A 268 -6.49 29.27 -7.63
CA SER A 268 -6.92 27.90 -7.34
C SER A 268 -5.93 26.87 -7.86
N ARG A 269 -5.28 27.14 -9.00
CA ARG A 269 -4.29 26.24 -9.61
C ARG A 269 -3.01 26.20 -8.78
N LEU A 270 -2.45 27.35 -8.42
CA LEU A 270 -1.28 27.41 -7.54
C LEU A 270 -1.54 26.73 -6.20
N ALA A 271 -2.75 26.86 -5.65
CA ALA A 271 -3.11 26.15 -4.43
C ALA A 271 -3.07 24.61 -4.59
N GLN A 272 -3.54 24.08 -5.72
CA GLN A 272 -3.45 22.65 -6.04
C GLN A 272 -2.00 22.20 -6.23
N ASP A 273 -1.21 23.01 -6.95
CA ASP A 273 0.21 22.74 -7.20
C ASP A 273 1.01 22.72 -5.89
N VAL A 274 0.73 23.63 -4.95
CA VAL A 274 1.33 23.65 -3.61
C VAL A 274 0.93 22.41 -2.80
N CYS A 275 -0.35 22.01 -2.85
CA CYS A 275 -0.79 20.76 -2.23
C CYS A 275 -0.05 19.54 -2.82
N PHE A 276 0.16 19.51 -4.14
CA PHE A 276 0.93 18.47 -4.80
C PHE A 276 2.38 18.45 -4.30
N LEU A 277 3.08 19.60 -4.29
CA LEU A 277 4.46 19.70 -3.80
C LEU A 277 4.59 19.16 -2.37
N ILE A 278 3.73 19.63 -1.46
CA ILE A 278 3.74 19.21 -0.06
C ILE A 278 3.53 17.70 0.08
N ARG A 279 2.50 17.15 -0.58
CA ARG A 279 2.16 15.72 -0.48
C ARG A 279 3.23 14.83 -1.11
N SER A 280 3.84 15.28 -2.20
CA SER A 280 4.92 14.56 -2.88
C SER A 280 6.23 14.49 -2.10
N LEU A 281 6.42 15.37 -1.12
CA LEU A 281 7.53 15.37 -0.17
C LEU A 281 7.20 14.60 1.14
N GLY A 282 6.06 13.89 1.18
CA GLY A 282 5.58 13.17 2.36
C GLY A 282 4.82 14.03 3.38
N GLY A 283 4.57 15.30 3.07
CA GLY A 283 3.83 16.23 3.92
C GLY A 283 2.30 16.02 3.89
N SER A 284 1.63 16.63 4.86
CA SER A 284 0.17 16.73 4.92
C SER A 284 -0.26 18.11 4.44
N ALA A 285 -1.19 18.21 3.50
CA ALA A 285 -1.71 19.48 2.99
C ALA A 285 -3.24 19.52 3.00
N LYS A 286 -3.80 20.45 3.76
CA LYS A 286 -5.25 20.70 3.85
C LYS A 286 -5.59 22.05 3.22
N GLN A 287 -6.35 22.03 2.14
CA GLN A 287 -6.86 23.24 1.50
C GLN A 287 -8.22 23.65 2.10
N THR A 288 -8.39 24.94 2.32
CA THR A 288 -9.67 25.58 2.66
C THR A 288 -9.83 26.86 1.87
N THR A 289 -11.06 27.36 1.74
CA THR A 289 -11.33 28.62 1.02
C THR A 289 -12.00 29.62 1.94
N LYS A 290 -11.60 30.89 1.84
CA LYS A 290 -12.22 32.01 2.56
C LYS A 290 -12.51 33.14 1.58
N LYS A 291 -13.71 33.70 1.61
CA LYS A 291 -13.97 34.98 0.93
C LYS A 291 -13.44 36.10 1.80
N ALA A 292 -12.38 36.78 1.35
CA ALA A 292 -11.82 37.91 2.08
C ALA A 292 -12.66 39.16 1.87
N THR A 293 -12.62 40.09 2.83
CA THR A 293 -13.13 41.45 2.70
C THR A 293 -12.01 42.39 3.07
N PHE A 294 -11.79 43.43 2.28
CA PHE A 294 -10.79 44.46 2.57
C PHE A 294 -11.45 45.83 2.50
N THR A 295 -10.89 46.80 3.22
CA THR A 295 -11.35 48.19 3.17
C THR A 295 -10.39 48.98 2.28
N TYR A 296 -10.91 49.61 1.24
CA TYR A 296 -10.15 50.51 0.38
C TYR A 296 -10.84 51.86 0.33
N ASN A 297 -10.12 52.94 0.65
CA ASN A 297 -10.66 54.30 0.76
C ASN A 297 -11.95 54.39 1.61
N GLY A 298 -12.01 53.68 2.74
CA GLY A 298 -13.16 53.67 3.65
C GLY A 298 -14.32 52.74 3.24
N GLU A 299 -14.31 52.18 2.04
CA GLU A 299 -15.34 51.24 1.56
C GLU A 299 -14.92 49.79 1.78
N LYS A 300 -15.80 48.98 2.39
CA LYS A 300 -15.61 47.53 2.47
C LYS A 300 -15.88 46.90 1.11
N ARG A 301 -14.84 46.40 0.47
CA ARG A 301 -14.89 45.67 -0.80
C ARG A 301 -14.74 44.17 -0.55
N ARG A 302 -15.42 43.37 -1.38
CA ARG A 302 -15.25 41.92 -1.39
C ARG A 302 -13.95 41.60 -2.13
N GLY A 303 -13.06 40.89 -1.44
CA GLY A 303 -11.84 40.35 -2.04
C GLY A 303 -12.13 39.09 -2.86
N MET A 304 -11.11 38.64 -3.58
CA MET A 304 -11.13 37.35 -4.28
C MET A 304 -11.24 36.18 -3.29
N LEU A 305 -11.56 35.00 -3.81
CA LEU A 305 -11.56 33.77 -3.02
C LEU A 305 -10.11 33.45 -2.63
N ALA A 306 -9.81 33.45 -1.34
CA ALA A 306 -8.49 33.10 -0.82
C ALA A 306 -8.43 31.59 -0.54
N HIS A 307 -7.52 30.89 -1.21
CA HIS A 307 -7.20 29.49 -0.99
C HIS A 307 -6.10 29.40 0.07
N ARG A 308 -6.43 28.82 1.23
CA ARG A 308 -5.52 28.66 2.38
C ARG A 308 -5.11 27.20 2.50
N ILE A 309 -3.82 26.93 2.43
CA ILE A 309 -3.23 25.60 2.54
C ILE A 309 -2.56 25.51 3.90
N PHE A 310 -3.05 24.63 4.76
CA PHE A 310 -2.40 24.29 6.03
C PHE A 310 -1.56 23.05 5.83
N ALA A 311 -0.27 23.16 6.14
CA ALA A 311 0.70 22.13 5.89
C ALA A 311 1.43 21.69 7.16
N SER A 312 1.82 20.42 7.20
CA SER A 312 2.67 19.85 8.23
C SER A 312 3.63 18.87 7.58
N PHE A 313 4.85 18.77 8.11
CA PHE A 313 5.96 18.06 7.45
C PHE A 313 6.62 17.03 8.37
N PRO A 314 7.14 15.91 7.82
CA PRO A 314 8.00 15.00 8.57
C PRO A 314 9.23 15.72 9.10
N ASP A 315 9.83 15.19 10.16
CA ASP A 315 10.95 15.83 10.89
C ASP A 315 12.16 16.16 9.99
N ALA A 316 12.38 15.35 8.95
CA ALA A 316 13.48 15.53 7.99
C ALA A 316 13.25 16.68 6.99
N ILE A 317 12.03 17.24 6.90
CA ILE A 317 11.67 18.25 5.91
C ILE A 317 11.44 19.60 6.59
N ILE A 318 12.36 20.53 6.36
CA ILE A 318 12.23 21.93 6.78
C ILE A 318 11.75 22.75 5.57
N PRO A 319 10.50 23.22 5.55
CA PRO A 319 9.85 23.77 4.35
C PRO A 319 10.08 25.28 4.18
N VAL A 320 10.84 25.93 5.06
CA VAL A 320 11.15 27.36 5.06
C VAL A 320 12.65 27.57 5.16
N SER A 321 13.14 28.74 4.78
CA SER A 321 14.58 29.03 4.84
C SER A 321 14.97 30.46 5.22
N SER A 322 14.02 31.39 5.27
CA SER A 322 14.26 32.74 5.79
C SER A 322 14.53 32.73 7.30
N GLU A 323 15.39 33.64 7.76
CA GLU A 323 15.77 33.76 9.17
C GLU A 323 14.53 33.96 10.08
N LYS A 324 13.58 34.78 9.63
CA LYS A 324 12.32 35.04 10.35
C LYS A 324 11.46 33.79 10.51
N HIS A 325 11.32 32.97 9.46
CA HIS A 325 10.52 31.74 9.56
C HIS A 325 11.26 30.67 10.36
N LEU A 326 12.58 30.53 10.19
CA LEU A 326 13.40 29.60 10.94
C LEU A 326 13.39 29.91 12.45
N ALA A 327 13.41 31.19 12.84
CA ALA A 327 13.30 31.59 14.24
C ALA A 327 11.99 31.14 14.91
N LYS A 328 10.93 30.91 14.13
CA LYS A 328 9.64 30.38 14.61
C LYS A 328 9.48 28.88 14.38
N TRP A 329 10.31 28.29 13.52
CA TRP A 329 10.21 26.89 13.16
C TRP A 329 10.69 26.02 14.33
N ALA A 330 9.95 24.96 14.58
CA ALA A 330 10.33 23.93 15.54
C ALA A 330 9.90 22.58 14.97
N THR A 331 10.77 21.58 15.09
CA THR A 331 10.50 20.23 14.58
C THR A 331 9.32 19.63 15.34
N PRO A 332 8.29 19.12 14.65
CA PRO A 332 7.17 18.46 15.32
C PRO A 332 7.67 17.20 16.04
N GLN A 333 7.16 16.93 17.25
CA GLN A 333 7.50 15.69 17.98
C GLN A 333 6.55 14.52 17.62
N TRP A 334 5.76 14.66 16.55
CA TRP A 334 4.73 13.70 16.18
C TRP A 334 4.89 13.22 14.74
N ALA A 335 4.76 11.92 14.53
CA ALA A 335 4.70 11.35 13.19
C ALA A 335 3.41 11.77 12.46
N ILE A 336 3.57 12.31 11.26
CA ILE A 336 2.45 12.69 10.40
C ILE A 336 1.90 11.46 9.69
N ARG A 337 0.56 11.36 9.65
CA ARG A 337 -0.17 10.23 9.07
C ARG A 337 -1.38 10.70 8.30
N HIS A 338 -1.84 9.87 7.38
CA HIS A 338 -3.15 9.95 6.77
C HIS A 338 -4.18 9.36 7.74
N THR A 339 -4.76 10.20 8.61
CA THR A 339 -5.84 9.77 9.53
C THR A 339 -7.15 9.66 8.77
N ILE A 340 -7.78 8.47 8.81
CA ILE A 340 -9.05 8.20 8.13
C ILE A 340 -10.19 8.89 8.90
N ARG A 341 -11.03 9.66 8.18
CA ARG A 341 -12.12 10.48 8.73
C ARG A 341 -13.50 9.93 8.44
N SER A 342 -13.75 9.54 7.21
CA SER A 342 -14.99 8.90 6.80
C SER A 342 -14.72 7.86 5.73
N VAL A 343 -15.66 6.94 5.61
CA VAL A 343 -15.69 5.92 4.56
C VAL A 343 -17.12 5.86 4.06
N GLU A 344 -17.33 6.17 2.79
CA GLU A 344 -18.66 6.40 2.19
C GLU A 344 -18.82 5.48 0.97
N SER A 345 -19.96 4.77 0.84
CA SER A 345 -20.22 3.95 -0.35
C SER A 345 -20.43 4.87 -1.56
N VAL A 346 -19.76 4.57 -2.67
CA VAL A 346 -19.88 5.30 -3.95
C VAL A 346 -20.53 4.46 -5.05
N GLY A 347 -21.09 3.31 -4.69
CA GLY A 347 -21.74 2.38 -5.62
C GLY A 347 -20.77 1.36 -6.23
N GLN A 348 -21.18 0.74 -7.32
CA GLN A 348 -20.42 -0.32 -7.98
C GLN A 348 -19.56 0.22 -9.12
N LYS A 349 -18.29 -0.17 -9.18
CA LYS A 349 -17.38 0.13 -10.31
C LYS A 349 -16.60 -1.11 -10.72
N ALA A 350 -16.12 -1.12 -11.97
CA ALA A 350 -15.12 -2.08 -12.40
C ALA A 350 -13.81 -1.83 -11.65
N CYS A 351 -13.21 -2.90 -11.12
CA CYS A 351 -12.00 -2.84 -10.34
C CYS A 351 -10.91 -3.75 -10.90
N GLN A 352 -9.68 -3.46 -10.50
CA GLN A 352 -8.47 -4.21 -10.79
C GLN A 352 -7.54 -4.19 -9.57
N CYS A 353 -6.64 -5.16 -9.49
CA CYS A 353 -5.51 -5.08 -8.56
C CYS A 353 -4.20 -5.29 -9.30
N ILE A 354 -3.13 -4.71 -8.76
CA ILE A 354 -1.77 -4.81 -9.29
C ILE A 354 -0.84 -5.40 -8.25
N ARG A 355 0.21 -6.12 -8.66
CA ARG A 355 1.31 -6.63 -7.81
C ARG A 355 2.61 -5.94 -8.19
N ILE A 356 3.42 -5.57 -7.20
CA ILE A 356 4.62 -4.73 -7.35
C ILE A 356 5.81 -5.33 -6.60
N ASP A 357 7.02 -4.93 -6.98
CA ASP A 357 8.29 -5.42 -6.42
C ASP A 357 8.83 -4.70 -5.20
N ALA A 358 7.99 -3.89 -4.57
CA ALA A 358 8.26 -3.30 -3.28
C ALA A 358 8.18 -4.37 -2.18
N LEU A 359 9.23 -4.40 -1.33
CA LEU A 359 9.30 -5.30 -0.18
C LEU A 359 8.01 -5.24 0.64
N ASP A 360 7.54 -4.05 1.01
CA ASP A 360 6.34 -3.87 1.85
C ASP A 360 4.99 -3.99 1.15
N SER A 361 5.00 -4.30 -0.14
CA SER A 361 3.79 -4.41 -0.96
C SER A 361 2.89 -3.15 -0.91
N LEU A 362 3.45 -1.98 -0.56
CA LEU A 362 2.77 -0.69 -0.55
C LEU A 362 3.09 0.07 -1.82
N TYR A 363 2.04 0.59 -2.49
CA TYR A 363 2.20 1.57 -3.55
C TYR A 363 1.37 2.82 -3.29
N VAL A 364 1.76 3.89 -3.97
CA VAL A 364 1.08 5.16 -3.93
C VAL A 364 -0.11 5.16 -4.89
N THR A 365 -1.29 5.36 -4.32
CA THR A 365 -2.52 5.70 -5.04
C THR A 365 -2.87 7.17 -4.81
N ASP A 366 -4.01 7.62 -5.33
CA ASP A 366 -4.59 8.97 -5.27
C ASP A 366 -4.01 9.87 -4.17
N ASP A 367 -3.66 11.11 -4.50
CA ASP A 367 -3.23 12.11 -3.51
C ASP A 367 -2.05 11.68 -2.61
N PHE A 368 -1.15 10.83 -3.13
CA PHE A 368 0.03 10.31 -2.42
C PHE A 368 -0.30 9.40 -1.24
N ILE A 369 -1.46 8.74 -1.28
CA ILE A 369 -1.91 7.82 -0.24
C ILE A 369 -1.28 6.44 -0.46
N LEU A 370 -0.73 5.83 0.59
CA LEU A 370 -0.20 4.46 0.53
C LEU A 370 -1.30 3.42 0.71
N THR A 371 -1.33 2.44 -0.19
CA THR A 371 -2.28 1.33 -0.15
C THR A 371 -1.58 -0.02 -0.29
N HIS A 372 -2.20 -1.10 0.19
CA HIS A 372 -1.50 -2.36 0.40
C HIS A 372 -2.01 -3.53 -0.44
N ASN A 373 -1.08 -4.42 -0.80
CA ASN A 373 -1.32 -5.53 -1.72
C ASN A 373 -0.92 -6.94 -1.21
N SER A 374 -1.13 -7.34 0.05
CA SER A 374 -0.72 -8.69 0.54
C SER A 374 -1.85 -9.73 0.77
N THR A 375 -1.50 -11.01 0.96
CA THR A 375 -2.40 -12.18 1.18
C THR A 375 -2.53 -12.56 2.67
N LEU A 376 -3.46 -13.46 3.03
CA LEU A 376 -3.70 -13.90 4.43
C LEU A 376 -2.48 -14.57 5.07
N ALA A 377 -1.79 -15.45 4.33
CA ALA A 377 -0.66 -16.21 4.85
C ALA A 377 0.56 -15.34 5.17
N ALA A 378 0.71 -14.20 4.48
CA ALA A 378 1.78 -13.24 4.72
C ALA A 378 1.70 -12.57 6.09
N GLN A 379 0.52 -12.59 6.72
CA GLN A 379 0.30 -11.99 8.04
C GLN A 379 0.64 -12.95 9.20
N ALA A 380 1.04 -14.19 8.89
CA ALA A 380 1.45 -15.15 9.92
C ALA A 380 2.75 -14.71 10.62
N PRO A 381 3.03 -15.15 11.86
CA PRO A 381 4.25 -14.76 12.57
C PRO A 381 5.49 -15.25 11.81
N LYS A 382 6.36 -14.30 11.41
CA LYS A 382 7.63 -14.52 10.69
C LYS A 382 7.53 -15.66 9.66
N PRO A 383 6.73 -15.47 8.59
CA PRO A 383 6.47 -16.52 7.64
C PRO A 383 7.63 -16.68 6.66
N VAL A 384 7.99 -17.92 6.35
CA VAL A 384 8.83 -18.29 5.22
C VAL A 384 8.02 -19.06 4.20
N PHE A 385 8.02 -18.59 2.95
CA PHE A 385 7.27 -19.19 1.85
C PHE A 385 8.16 -20.11 1.02
N LEU A 386 7.54 -21.17 0.52
CA LEU A 386 8.13 -22.16 -0.35
C LEU A 386 7.29 -22.18 -1.64
N PRO A 387 7.68 -21.38 -2.66
CA PRO A 387 6.91 -21.28 -3.89
C PRO A 387 7.03 -22.53 -4.72
N THR A 388 5.88 -23.03 -5.16
CA THR A 388 5.76 -24.10 -6.16
C THR A 388 4.99 -23.65 -7.39
N GLU A 389 4.46 -22.43 -7.37
CA GLU A 389 3.87 -21.76 -8.52
C GLU A 389 4.43 -20.35 -8.70
N ASP A 390 4.40 -19.87 -9.94
CA ASP A 390 4.77 -18.50 -10.30
C ASP A 390 3.64 -17.54 -9.88
N GLY A 391 3.68 -17.13 -8.61
CA GLY A 391 2.70 -16.22 -8.02
C GLY A 391 3.18 -15.49 -6.76
N LEU A 392 4.26 -15.98 -6.16
CA LEU A 392 4.74 -15.55 -4.84
C LEU A 392 5.88 -14.55 -4.82
N ASP A 393 6.56 -14.30 -5.95
CA ASP A 393 7.89 -13.69 -5.96
C ASP A 393 8.03 -12.35 -5.19
N GLN A 394 6.93 -11.70 -4.78
CA GLN A 394 6.90 -10.39 -4.13
C GLN A 394 5.76 -10.23 -3.10
N ILE A 395 5.72 -11.12 -2.12
CA ILE A 395 5.03 -10.86 -0.84
C ILE A 395 6.11 -10.46 0.16
N GLU A 396 5.84 -9.49 1.07
CA GLU A 396 6.76 -9.12 2.18
C GLU A 396 6.91 -10.27 3.19
N CYS A 397 7.63 -11.30 2.79
CA CYS A 397 7.91 -12.47 3.59
C CYS A 397 9.18 -13.12 3.08
N ASP A 398 9.92 -13.73 3.99
CA ASP A 398 11.06 -14.54 3.60
C ASP A 398 10.56 -15.64 2.66
N SER A 399 11.24 -15.87 1.54
CA SER A 399 10.81 -16.88 0.57
C SER A 399 12.02 -17.60 0.01
N PHE A 400 11.87 -18.91 -0.20
CA PHE A 400 12.81 -19.66 -1.02
C PHE A 400 12.65 -19.28 -2.50
N PRO A 401 13.67 -19.55 -3.34
CA PRO A 401 13.49 -19.52 -4.79
C PRO A 401 12.34 -20.43 -5.24
N LEU A 402 11.71 -20.09 -6.37
CA LEU A 402 10.66 -20.93 -6.96
C LEU A 402 11.16 -22.36 -7.18
N ALA A 403 10.50 -23.32 -6.54
CA ALA A 403 10.82 -24.73 -6.68
C ALA A 403 10.43 -25.22 -8.08
N GLN A 404 11.40 -25.75 -8.81
CA GLN A 404 11.20 -26.28 -10.17
C GLN A 404 11.07 -27.81 -10.18
N SER A 405 11.37 -28.45 -9.05
CA SER A 405 11.33 -29.90 -8.88
C SER A 405 10.86 -30.31 -7.48
N PHE A 406 10.47 -31.57 -7.32
CA PHE A 406 10.14 -32.14 -6.01
C PHE A 406 11.35 -32.13 -5.07
N GLU A 407 12.55 -32.35 -5.62
CA GLU A 407 13.80 -32.33 -4.87
C GLU A 407 14.09 -30.94 -4.29
N ASP A 408 13.80 -29.85 -5.02
CA ASP A 408 13.97 -28.48 -4.52
C ASP A 408 13.09 -28.23 -3.29
N VAL A 409 11.85 -28.74 -3.30
CA VAL A 409 10.91 -28.62 -2.19
C VAL A 409 11.45 -29.32 -0.95
N LEU A 410 11.91 -30.56 -1.09
CA LEU A 410 12.52 -31.29 0.02
C LEU A 410 13.81 -30.63 0.50
N GLY A 411 14.61 -30.06 -0.40
CA GLY A 411 15.80 -29.30 -0.08
C GLY A 411 15.48 -28.09 0.81
N CYS A 412 14.50 -27.28 0.43
CA CYS A 412 14.06 -26.12 1.21
C CYS A 412 13.52 -26.52 2.60
N LEU A 413 12.72 -27.58 2.68
CA LEU A 413 12.22 -28.12 3.96
C LEU A 413 13.36 -28.67 4.82
N SER A 414 14.37 -29.28 4.21
CA SER A 414 15.57 -29.76 4.91
C SER A 414 16.38 -28.60 5.49
N VAL A 415 16.56 -27.50 4.73
CA VAL A 415 17.25 -26.29 5.22
C VAL A 415 16.57 -25.74 6.46
N LEU A 416 15.23 -25.60 6.45
CA LEU A 416 14.48 -25.19 7.65
C LEU A 416 14.63 -26.20 8.82
N ALA A 417 14.81 -27.49 8.52
CA ALA A 417 14.97 -28.51 9.54
C ALA A 417 16.36 -28.49 10.18
N THR A 418 17.42 -28.23 9.40
CA THR A 418 18.80 -28.39 9.85
C THR A 418 19.49 -27.09 10.24
N GLU A 419 19.19 -26.00 9.54
CA GLU A 419 19.85 -24.71 9.77
C GLU A 419 19.17 -23.91 10.89
N GLU A 420 19.89 -22.92 11.41
CA GLU A 420 19.38 -21.98 12.40
C GLU A 420 18.70 -20.80 11.70
N HIS A 421 17.44 -20.54 12.06
CA HIS A 421 16.64 -19.46 11.49
C HIS A 421 15.65 -18.92 12.52
N ASN A 422 15.05 -17.77 12.24
CA ASN A 422 14.11 -17.10 13.14
C ASN A 422 12.63 -17.18 12.68
N HIS A 423 12.33 -17.88 11.59
CA HIS A 423 10.96 -18.07 11.08
C HIS A 423 10.11 -18.94 12.00
N ASN A 424 8.85 -18.56 12.19
CA ASN A 424 7.89 -19.28 13.04
C ASN A 424 6.79 -19.96 12.23
N THR A 425 6.67 -19.67 10.93
CA THR A 425 5.64 -20.23 10.05
C THR A 425 6.27 -20.65 8.74
N VAL A 426 5.97 -21.86 8.27
CA VAL A 426 6.29 -22.31 6.90
C VAL A 426 5.01 -22.33 6.06
N VAL A 427 5.08 -21.77 4.87
CA VAL A 427 3.96 -21.68 3.93
C VAL A 427 4.33 -22.37 2.61
N ILE A 428 3.56 -23.35 2.18
CA ILE A 428 3.66 -23.91 0.82
C ILE A 428 2.61 -23.22 -0.06
N ASP A 429 3.06 -22.54 -1.11
CA ASP A 429 2.20 -21.84 -2.06
C ASP A 429 2.50 -22.29 -3.51
N SER A 430 1.67 -23.08 -4.15
CA SER A 430 0.46 -23.73 -3.64
C SER A 430 0.53 -25.25 -3.75
N ALA A 431 -0.18 -25.93 -2.86
CA ALA A 431 -0.20 -27.39 -2.76
C ALA A 431 -0.63 -28.07 -4.07
N ASP A 432 -1.47 -27.44 -4.89
CA ASP A 432 -1.87 -27.99 -6.19
C ASP A 432 -0.78 -27.91 -7.26
N TRP A 433 0.17 -26.97 -7.15
CA TRP A 433 1.36 -26.98 -7.99
C TRP A 433 2.46 -27.88 -7.44
N LEU A 434 2.61 -27.97 -6.11
CA LEU A 434 3.42 -29.02 -5.49
C LEU A 434 2.98 -30.42 -5.96
N GLU A 435 1.67 -30.65 -6.09
CA GLU A 435 1.14 -31.91 -6.62
C GLU A 435 1.68 -32.23 -8.02
N ARG A 436 1.82 -31.22 -8.88
CA ARG A 436 2.38 -31.40 -10.23
C ARG A 436 3.85 -31.76 -10.17
N LEU A 437 4.65 -31.09 -9.34
CA LEU A 437 6.06 -31.42 -9.14
C LEU A 437 6.23 -32.86 -8.63
N ILE A 438 5.35 -33.31 -7.73
CA ILE A 438 5.30 -34.71 -7.28
C ILE A 438 4.97 -35.65 -8.44
N PHE A 439 3.97 -35.32 -9.26
CA PHE A 439 3.61 -36.15 -10.42
C PHE A 439 4.73 -36.24 -11.43
N ASP A 440 5.43 -35.14 -11.70
CA ASP A 440 6.57 -35.10 -12.61
C ASP A 440 7.72 -35.97 -12.08
N ASN A 441 7.99 -35.93 -10.77
CA ASN A 441 9.01 -36.78 -10.17
C ASN A 441 8.63 -38.27 -10.21
N VAL A 442 7.37 -38.62 -9.90
CA VAL A 442 6.89 -40.01 -10.03
C VAL A 442 7.00 -40.48 -11.48
N CYS A 443 6.60 -39.65 -12.45
CA CYS A 443 6.73 -39.98 -13.87
C CYS A 443 8.19 -40.23 -14.26
N LYS A 444 9.12 -39.40 -13.78
CA LYS A 444 10.56 -39.54 -13.99
C LYS A 444 11.11 -40.84 -13.41
N GLN A 445 10.70 -41.22 -12.19
CA GLN A 445 11.15 -42.46 -11.53
C GLN A 445 10.74 -43.74 -12.27
N TYR A 446 9.53 -43.74 -12.86
CA TYR A 446 8.98 -44.90 -13.56
C TYR A 446 9.14 -44.83 -15.09
N GLY A 447 9.80 -43.81 -15.62
CA GLY A 447 9.97 -43.61 -17.07
C GLY A 447 8.65 -43.42 -17.84
N ALA A 448 7.63 -42.88 -17.18
CA ALA A 448 6.29 -42.71 -17.75
C ALA A 448 6.08 -41.30 -18.32
N LYS A 449 5.29 -41.20 -19.40
CA LYS A 449 4.96 -39.90 -20.03
C LYS A 449 3.89 -39.08 -19.30
N SER A 450 3.09 -39.72 -18.45
CA SER A 450 2.07 -39.08 -17.62
C SER A 450 1.78 -39.93 -16.39
N ILE A 451 1.26 -39.30 -15.35
CA ILE A 451 0.96 -39.95 -14.06
C ILE A 451 -0.03 -41.13 -14.22
N GLU A 452 -0.89 -41.08 -15.23
CA GLU A 452 -1.88 -42.10 -15.54
C GLU A 452 -1.28 -43.39 -16.13
N LYS A 453 -0.06 -43.31 -16.67
CA LYS A 453 0.65 -44.43 -17.32
C LYS A 453 1.71 -45.07 -16.43
N VAL A 454 1.96 -44.51 -15.25
CA VAL A 454 2.92 -45.02 -14.28
C VAL A 454 2.53 -46.44 -13.85
N ASP A 455 3.52 -47.34 -13.79
CA ASP A 455 3.38 -48.71 -13.26
C ASP A 455 2.26 -49.55 -13.92
N GLY A 456 2.11 -49.39 -15.25
CA GLY A 456 1.10 -50.10 -16.04
C GLY A 456 -0.30 -49.47 -16.00
N GLY A 457 -0.45 -48.30 -15.38
CA GLY A 457 -1.65 -47.47 -15.40
C GLY A 457 -2.68 -47.76 -14.31
N PHE A 458 -3.97 -47.55 -14.62
CA PHE A 458 -5.11 -47.77 -13.70
C PHE A 458 -5.04 -46.98 -12.38
N GLY A 459 -4.50 -45.76 -12.42
CA GLY A 459 -4.44 -44.87 -11.27
C GLY A 459 -3.35 -45.19 -10.24
N LYS A 460 -2.50 -46.19 -10.49
CA LYS A 460 -1.36 -46.51 -9.62
C LYS A 460 -0.36 -45.37 -9.46
N GLY A 461 -0.18 -44.53 -10.49
CA GLY A 461 0.68 -43.34 -10.37
C GLY A 461 0.24 -42.39 -9.25
N TYR A 462 -1.07 -42.19 -9.05
CA TYR A 462 -1.58 -41.41 -7.94
C TYR A 462 -1.35 -42.07 -6.58
N VAL A 463 -1.25 -43.41 -6.53
CA VAL A 463 -0.90 -44.14 -5.31
C VAL A 463 0.59 -43.96 -5.00
N HIS A 464 1.46 -44.04 -6.00
CA HIS A 464 2.90 -43.75 -5.85
C HIS A 464 3.15 -42.31 -5.43
N ALA A 465 2.38 -41.35 -5.96
CA ALA A 465 2.42 -39.95 -5.53
C ALA A 465 2.11 -39.77 -4.03
N LEU A 466 1.29 -40.63 -3.41
CA LEU A 466 1.04 -40.57 -1.97
C LEU A 466 2.29 -40.84 -1.15
N SER A 467 3.20 -41.69 -1.63
CA SER A 467 4.48 -41.94 -0.95
C SER A 467 5.34 -40.68 -0.91
N GLN A 468 5.35 -39.88 -1.97
CA GLN A 468 6.07 -38.61 -2.01
C GLN A 468 5.37 -37.52 -1.19
N TRP A 469 4.03 -37.45 -1.23
CA TRP A 469 3.26 -36.59 -0.32
C TRP A 469 3.55 -36.89 1.16
N ARG A 470 3.71 -38.17 1.52
CA ARG A 470 4.09 -38.56 2.88
C ARG A 470 5.47 -38.04 3.27
N GLN A 471 6.43 -38.01 2.35
CA GLN A 471 7.75 -37.42 2.62
C GLN A 471 7.64 -35.92 2.95
N VAL A 472 6.85 -35.17 2.17
CA VAL A 472 6.58 -33.74 2.46
C VAL A 472 5.91 -33.58 3.82
N ILE A 473 4.88 -34.38 4.09
CA ILE A 473 4.16 -34.38 5.38
C ILE A 473 5.09 -34.69 6.55
N ASP A 474 6.01 -35.65 6.40
CA ASP A 474 6.95 -36.02 7.45
C ASP A 474 7.97 -34.91 7.70
N ALA A 475 8.46 -34.24 6.66
CA ALA A 475 9.32 -33.05 6.79
C ALA A 475 8.58 -31.90 7.48
N LEU A 476 7.36 -31.58 7.08
CA LEU A 476 6.54 -30.55 7.75
C LEU A 476 6.18 -30.94 9.19
N ARG A 477 5.94 -32.23 9.46
CA ARG A 477 5.73 -32.75 10.82
C ARG A 477 6.98 -32.51 11.67
N TYR A 478 8.17 -32.75 11.12
CA TYR A 478 9.42 -32.49 11.81
C TYR A 478 9.57 -31.00 12.15
N LEU A 479 9.38 -30.09 11.20
CA LEU A 479 9.42 -28.63 11.45
C LEU A 479 8.43 -28.21 12.54
N ARG A 480 7.23 -28.77 12.52
CA ARG A 480 6.22 -28.50 13.54
C ARG A 480 6.60 -29.03 14.93
N GLU A 481 7.09 -30.27 15.01
CA GLU A 481 7.32 -30.95 16.29
C GLU A 481 8.65 -30.58 16.94
N GLN A 482 9.69 -30.35 16.14
CA GLN A 482 11.05 -30.08 16.62
C GLN A 482 11.39 -28.59 16.58
N LYS A 483 10.92 -27.84 15.57
CA LYS A 483 11.16 -26.39 15.44
C LYS A 483 9.97 -25.53 15.92
N GLY A 484 8.84 -26.16 16.24
CA GLY A 484 7.65 -25.45 16.74
C GLY A 484 6.93 -24.60 15.70
N MET A 485 7.20 -24.81 14.40
CA MET A 485 6.67 -23.96 13.34
C MET A 485 5.19 -24.21 13.05
N ILE A 486 4.46 -23.14 12.74
CA ILE A 486 3.13 -23.20 12.13
C ILE A 486 3.27 -23.70 10.69
N VAL A 487 2.39 -24.59 10.25
CA VAL A 487 2.37 -25.08 8.87
C VAL A 487 1.11 -24.59 8.16
N ILE A 488 1.29 -23.88 7.05
CA ILE A 488 0.21 -23.41 6.19
C ILE A 488 0.39 -24.00 4.79
N LEU A 489 -0.64 -24.65 4.29
CA LEU A 489 -0.76 -25.07 2.89
C LEU A 489 -1.79 -24.16 2.21
N LEU A 490 -1.39 -23.49 1.14
CA LEU A 490 -2.31 -22.75 0.27
C LEU A 490 -2.70 -23.63 -0.91
N ALA A 491 -3.94 -23.54 -1.38
CA ALA A 491 -4.39 -24.27 -2.57
C ALA A 491 -5.48 -23.51 -3.31
N HIS A 492 -5.60 -23.73 -4.61
CA HIS A 492 -6.76 -23.26 -5.36
C HIS A 492 -8.02 -24.06 -5.00
N ALA A 493 -9.19 -23.44 -5.15
CA ALA A 493 -10.48 -24.12 -5.06
C ALA A 493 -10.92 -24.62 -6.44
N LYS A 494 -11.52 -25.81 -6.49
CA LYS A 494 -12.33 -26.31 -7.62
C LYS A 494 -13.75 -26.57 -7.16
N ILE A 495 -14.68 -26.62 -8.12
CA ILE A 495 -16.06 -27.03 -7.88
C ILE A 495 -16.22 -28.46 -8.39
N GLU A 496 -16.67 -29.36 -7.52
CA GLU A 496 -16.95 -30.76 -7.85
C GLU A 496 -18.42 -31.09 -7.56
N LYS A 497 -19.02 -31.92 -8.40
CA LYS A 497 -20.36 -32.45 -8.17
C LYS A 497 -20.29 -33.60 -7.17
N PHE A 498 -21.00 -33.46 -6.05
CA PHE A 498 -21.10 -34.51 -5.04
C PHE A 498 -22.49 -35.15 -5.12
N ALA A 499 -22.52 -36.46 -5.41
CA ALA A 499 -23.74 -37.26 -5.38
C ALA A 499 -23.91 -37.82 -3.96
N ASP A 500 -24.87 -37.29 -3.23
CA ASP A 500 -25.29 -37.82 -1.95
C ASP A 500 -26.29 -38.97 -2.17
N PRO A 501 -26.08 -40.16 -1.58
CA PRO A 501 -27.06 -41.26 -1.67
C PRO A 501 -28.44 -40.89 -1.10
N GLU A 502 -28.52 -39.91 -0.21
CA GLU A 502 -29.72 -39.52 0.53
C GLU A 502 -30.29 -38.15 0.11
N SER A 503 -29.59 -37.40 -0.77
CA SER A 503 -30.03 -36.06 -1.21
C SER A 503 -29.71 -35.76 -2.68
N THR A 504 -30.23 -34.65 -3.20
CA THR A 504 -29.97 -34.23 -4.59
C THR A 504 -28.51 -33.84 -4.78
N THR A 505 -27.90 -34.26 -5.89
CA THR A 505 -26.51 -33.89 -6.25
C THR A 505 -26.29 -32.38 -6.15
N PHE A 506 -25.25 -31.97 -5.43
CA PHE A 506 -24.91 -30.57 -5.22
C PHE A 506 -23.47 -30.27 -5.62
N ASP A 507 -23.21 -29.01 -5.97
CA ASP A 507 -21.88 -28.50 -6.24
C ASP A 507 -21.16 -28.18 -4.92
N ARG A 508 -19.91 -28.62 -4.81
CA ARG A 508 -19.10 -28.49 -3.60
C ARG A 508 -17.74 -27.89 -3.94
N PHE A 509 -17.33 -26.88 -3.20
CA PHE A 509 -15.95 -26.38 -3.24
C PHE A 509 -15.01 -27.36 -2.54
N SER A 510 -13.94 -27.74 -3.23
CA SER A 510 -12.86 -28.58 -2.70
C SER A 510 -11.50 -28.01 -3.10
N PRO A 511 -10.40 -28.31 -2.37
CA PRO A 511 -9.05 -27.99 -2.81
C PRO A 511 -8.78 -28.63 -4.19
N ARG A 512 -8.10 -27.91 -5.08
CA ARG A 512 -7.77 -28.33 -6.46
C ARG A 512 -6.65 -29.37 -6.51
N LEU A 513 -6.83 -30.45 -5.77
CA LEU A 513 -5.91 -31.57 -5.66
C LEU A 513 -6.55 -32.85 -6.21
N ASN A 514 -5.74 -33.84 -6.52
CA ASN A 514 -6.22 -35.19 -6.76
C ASN A 514 -6.94 -35.72 -5.50
N LYS A 515 -8.00 -36.50 -5.70
CA LYS A 515 -8.83 -37.03 -4.61
C LYS A 515 -8.03 -37.72 -3.49
N ASN A 516 -6.96 -38.43 -3.85
CA ASN A 516 -6.16 -39.18 -2.87
C ASN A 516 -5.28 -38.23 -2.04
N ALA A 517 -4.64 -37.25 -2.68
CA ALA A 517 -3.82 -36.24 -2.00
C ALA A 517 -4.70 -35.30 -1.16
N ALA A 518 -5.83 -34.87 -1.70
CA ALA A 518 -6.84 -34.09 -0.97
C ALA A 518 -7.25 -34.82 0.31
N ALA A 519 -7.63 -36.10 0.22
CA ALA A 519 -8.01 -36.91 1.38
C ALA A 519 -6.88 -36.99 2.43
N LEU A 520 -5.65 -37.26 1.98
CA LEU A 520 -4.46 -37.35 2.85
C LEU A 520 -4.20 -36.03 3.60
N LEU A 521 -4.17 -34.90 2.88
CA LEU A 521 -3.94 -33.58 3.49
C LEU A 521 -5.10 -33.16 4.38
N CYS A 522 -6.34 -33.43 3.97
CA CYS A 522 -7.52 -33.14 4.78
C CYS A 522 -7.51 -33.93 6.10
N GLU A 523 -7.08 -35.19 6.08
CA GLU A 523 -6.92 -36.00 7.29
C GLU A 523 -5.81 -35.45 8.19
N TRP A 524 -4.69 -35.06 7.58
CA TRP A 524 -3.50 -34.60 8.30
C TRP A 524 -3.68 -33.21 8.94
N CYS A 525 -4.23 -32.23 8.22
CA CYS A 525 -4.40 -30.86 8.71
C CYS A 525 -5.33 -30.77 9.93
N ASP A 526 -5.07 -29.82 10.83
CA ASP A 526 -5.89 -29.59 12.01
C ASP A 526 -7.12 -28.72 11.68
N ALA A 527 -6.96 -27.78 10.75
CA ALA A 527 -8.07 -27.06 10.14
C ALA A 527 -7.94 -27.01 8.61
N ILE A 528 -9.09 -27.11 7.94
CA ILE A 528 -9.24 -26.93 6.50
C ILE A 528 -10.28 -25.84 6.32
N LEU A 529 -9.88 -24.74 5.69
CA LEU A 529 -10.66 -23.51 5.65
C LEU A 529 -10.86 -23.09 4.20
N LEU A 530 -12.11 -22.82 3.83
CA LEU A 530 -12.43 -22.24 2.53
C LEU A 530 -12.45 -20.71 2.65
N ALA A 531 -11.52 -20.04 1.97
CA ALA A 531 -11.56 -18.61 1.74
C ALA A 531 -12.58 -18.30 0.62
N THR A 532 -13.72 -17.73 1.00
CA THR A 532 -14.81 -17.43 0.06
C THR A 532 -15.58 -16.18 0.50
N ARG A 533 -16.64 -15.83 -0.21
CA ARG A 533 -17.58 -14.77 0.15
C ARG A 533 -18.85 -15.38 0.71
N GLU A 534 -19.48 -14.68 1.64
CA GLU A 534 -20.83 -15.00 2.09
C GLU A 534 -21.80 -14.88 0.91
N HIS A 535 -22.57 -15.92 0.63
CA HIS A 535 -23.66 -15.88 -0.35
C HIS A 535 -24.96 -15.77 0.43
N GLY A 536 -25.67 -14.65 0.27
CA GLY A 536 -27.06 -14.55 0.67
C GLY A 536 -27.85 -15.60 -0.11
N ALA A 537 -28.62 -16.42 0.60
CA ALA A 537 -29.39 -17.50 -0.01
C ALA A 537 -30.50 -16.95 -0.92
N ALA A 538 -30.24 -16.79 -2.21
CA ALA A 538 -31.23 -16.81 -3.30
C ALA A 538 -30.54 -16.87 -4.67
N LYS A 539 -30.99 -17.77 -5.55
CA LYS A 539 -30.60 -17.80 -6.97
C LYS A 539 -31.00 -16.45 -7.61
N GLY A 540 -30.02 -15.62 -7.98
CA GLY A 540 -30.22 -14.48 -8.88
C GLY A 540 -29.51 -13.17 -8.53
N GLU A 541 -29.01 -12.99 -7.30
CA GLU A 541 -28.34 -11.74 -6.91
C GLU A 541 -26.81 -11.79 -7.06
N LYS A 542 -26.26 -10.85 -7.83
CA LYS A 542 -24.81 -10.71 -8.08
C LYS A 542 -24.08 -10.10 -6.87
N SER A 543 -23.71 -11.00 -5.95
CA SER A 543 -22.52 -11.06 -5.07
C SER A 543 -21.79 -9.76 -4.64
N GLY A 544 -22.12 -9.27 -3.44
CA GLY A 544 -21.36 -8.29 -2.65
C GLY A 544 -21.05 -8.72 -1.20
N GLY A 545 -21.09 -10.02 -0.88
CA GLY A 545 -21.00 -10.52 0.51
C GLY A 545 -19.60 -10.43 1.16
N GLN A 546 -19.60 -10.39 2.50
CA GLN A 546 -18.40 -10.34 3.35
C GLN A 546 -17.47 -11.53 3.08
N ARG A 547 -16.15 -11.29 3.08
CA ARG A 547 -15.15 -12.36 2.98
C ARG A 547 -15.05 -13.12 4.27
N ILE A 548 -15.13 -14.42 4.11
CA ILE A 548 -15.16 -15.34 5.22
C ILE A 548 -14.22 -16.51 4.95
N LEU A 549 -13.63 -17.02 6.03
CA LEU A 549 -13.20 -18.39 6.13
C LEU A 549 -14.42 -19.20 6.55
N ARG A 550 -14.88 -20.12 5.70
CA ARG A 550 -15.78 -21.18 6.16
C ARG A 550 -14.94 -22.24 6.86
N CYS A 551 -15.21 -22.42 8.14
CA CYS A 551 -14.44 -23.29 9.02
C CYS A 551 -15.10 -24.66 9.22
N VAL A 552 -16.41 -24.77 8.98
CA VAL A 552 -17.18 -26.01 9.15
C VAL A 552 -17.58 -26.60 7.80
N GLY A 553 -17.42 -27.91 7.65
CA GLY A 553 -17.81 -28.63 6.45
C GLY A 553 -19.32 -28.57 6.22
N THR A 554 -19.72 -28.26 4.99
CA THR A 554 -21.12 -28.22 4.56
C THR A 554 -21.23 -28.92 3.20
N PRO A 555 -22.45 -29.19 2.67
CA PRO A 555 -22.61 -29.60 1.28
C PRO A 555 -21.89 -28.68 0.30
N ALA A 556 -21.83 -27.37 0.59
CA ALA A 556 -21.18 -26.38 -0.27
C ALA A 556 -19.65 -26.39 -0.20
N CYS A 557 -19.00 -26.94 0.85
CA CYS A 557 -17.54 -26.87 0.99
C CYS A 557 -16.89 -27.99 1.80
N VAL A 558 -15.65 -28.34 1.44
CA VAL A 558 -14.78 -29.19 2.27
C VAL A 558 -14.15 -28.32 3.37
N ALA A 559 -14.48 -28.55 4.63
CA ALA A 559 -13.85 -27.86 5.73
C ALA A 559 -13.75 -28.76 6.97
N LYS A 560 -12.78 -28.48 7.81
CA LYS A 560 -12.47 -29.23 9.02
C LYS A 560 -12.00 -28.26 10.09
N ASN A 561 -12.44 -28.48 11.31
CA ASN A 561 -12.21 -27.57 12.41
C ASN A 561 -12.02 -28.35 13.70
N ARG A 562 -10.76 -28.62 14.06
CA ARG A 562 -10.41 -29.25 15.35
C ARG A 562 -10.28 -28.24 16.50
N TYR A 563 -10.39 -26.95 16.22
CA TYR A 563 -10.17 -25.87 17.19
C TYR A 563 -11.48 -25.27 17.74
N GLY A 564 -12.64 -25.73 17.25
CA GLY A 564 -13.92 -25.16 17.66
C GLY A 564 -14.14 -23.74 17.15
N LEU A 565 -13.53 -23.38 16.01
CA LEU A 565 -13.79 -22.11 15.31
C LEU A 565 -15.30 -21.98 15.01
N PRO A 566 -15.87 -20.76 14.96
CA PRO A 566 -17.24 -20.56 14.51
C PRO A 566 -17.40 -21.01 13.05
N GLU A 567 -18.64 -21.23 12.60
CA GLU A 567 -18.94 -21.71 11.24
C GLU A 567 -18.26 -20.85 10.16
N THR A 568 -18.26 -19.54 10.38
CA THR A 568 -17.62 -18.55 9.53
C THR A 568 -16.78 -17.59 10.37
N LEU A 569 -15.58 -17.27 9.90
CA LEU A 569 -14.71 -16.20 10.44
C LEU A 569 -14.43 -15.16 9.35
N PRO A 570 -14.16 -13.89 9.68
CA PRO A 570 -13.56 -12.96 8.72
C PRO A 570 -12.25 -13.53 8.14
N LEU A 571 -11.99 -13.26 6.85
CA LEU A 571 -10.75 -13.67 6.18
C LEU A 571 -9.56 -12.79 6.64
N SER A 572 -9.11 -12.97 7.87
CA SER A 572 -8.12 -12.13 8.56
C SER A 572 -7.28 -12.96 9.53
N TRP A 573 -5.98 -12.69 9.61
CA TRP A 573 -5.08 -13.45 10.49
C TRP A 573 -5.37 -13.22 11.99
N PRO A 574 -5.61 -11.98 12.46
CA PRO A 574 -6.08 -11.73 13.83
C PRO A 574 -7.34 -12.51 14.21
N ASP A 575 -8.35 -12.59 13.32
CA ASP A 575 -9.60 -13.31 13.60
C ASP A 575 -9.39 -14.82 13.63
N LEU A 576 -8.56 -15.35 12.71
CA LEU A 576 -8.17 -16.75 12.72
C LEU A 576 -7.41 -17.09 14.00
N MET A 577 -6.44 -16.28 14.42
CA MET A 577 -5.68 -16.49 15.65
C MET A 577 -6.54 -16.33 16.90
N SER A 578 -7.45 -15.36 16.93
CA SER A 578 -8.41 -15.18 18.02
C SER A 578 -9.33 -16.39 18.14
N GLY A 579 -9.82 -16.93 17.03
CA GLY A 579 -10.60 -18.17 17.03
C GLY A 579 -9.77 -19.38 17.49
N LEU A 580 -8.51 -19.48 17.06
CA LEU A 580 -7.60 -20.56 17.48
C LEU A 580 -7.23 -20.46 18.97
N ALA A 581 -7.18 -19.25 19.54
CA ALA A 581 -6.79 -18.98 20.92
C ALA A 581 -7.96 -18.88 21.93
N GLY A 582 -9.11 -18.33 21.53
CA GLY A 582 -10.25 -17.99 22.41
C GLY A 582 -10.94 -19.19 23.05
N ASN A 583 -10.77 -20.40 22.49
CA ASN A 583 -11.25 -21.63 23.10
C ASN A 583 -10.29 -22.22 24.15
N LEU A 584 -9.16 -21.55 24.45
CA LEU A 584 -8.23 -21.94 25.51
C LEU A 584 -8.67 -21.43 26.90
N GLU A 585 -9.48 -20.36 26.98
CA GLU A 585 -9.97 -19.81 28.25
C GLU A 585 -11.33 -20.38 28.68
N ASN A 586 -12.23 -20.66 27.73
CA ASN A 586 -13.55 -21.26 28.02
C ASN A 586 -13.51 -22.75 28.44
N GLN A 587 -12.31 -23.34 28.59
CA GLN A 587 -12.12 -24.70 29.11
C GLN A 587 -11.33 -24.74 30.43
N ARG A 588 -11.09 -23.58 31.05
CA ARG A 588 -10.41 -23.44 32.36
C ARG A 588 -11.35 -23.18 33.54
N THR A 589 -12.66 -23.24 33.34
CA THR A 589 -13.63 -23.26 34.43
C THR A 589 -14.03 -24.72 34.72
N PRO A 590 -13.88 -25.20 35.96
CA PRO A 590 -14.16 -26.60 36.31
C PRO A 590 -15.63 -26.98 36.12
#